data_AF-A0A414W6Q4-F1
#
_entry.id   AF-A0A414W6Q4-F1
#
_cell.length_a   1.000
_cell.length_b   1.000
_cell.length_c   1.000
_cell.angle_alpha   90.00
_cell.angle_beta   90.00
_cell.angle_gamma   90.00
#
_symmetry.space_group_name_H-M   'P 1'
#
loop_
_entity.id
_entity.type
_entity.pdbx_description
1 polymer ?
#
loop_
_entity_poly.entity_id
_entity_poly.type
_entity_poly.pdbx_seq_one_letter_code
_entity_poly.pdbx_strand_id
1 'polypeptide(L)'
;MKNKLTKYVIRILAGILGILTIAVTLFLFLYIFWKGKNVMSLSFILDKPAGVPLGTAGGIYPALMGSIYLGALSALMGGIIGIGVAVYLVFYTRKSIFYHVISACITGLSGIPSILFGLVGYTLLIYQFGLGRSLLCSAICVAVMIVPFIAIRA
;
A
#
# COMPACT_ATOMS: atom_id res chain seq x y z
N MET A 1 28.58 -20.35 22.63
CA MET A 1 28.29 -21.54 21.80
C MET A 1 26.80 -21.88 21.90
N LYS A 2 25.96 -21.57 20.90
CA LYS A 2 24.53 -21.95 20.95
C LYS A 2 24.44 -23.48 20.79
N ASN A 3 24.00 -24.18 21.85
CA ASN A 3 23.85 -25.63 21.88
C ASN A 3 23.07 -26.15 20.66
N LYS A 4 23.50 -27.29 20.10
CA LYS A 4 22.82 -27.93 18.96
C LYS A 4 21.32 -28.11 19.24
N LEU A 5 20.96 -28.43 20.48
CA LEU A 5 19.57 -28.54 20.96
C LEU A 5 18.78 -27.23 20.77
N THR A 6 19.33 -26.08 21.16
CA THR A 6 18.67 -24.77 21.01
C THR A 6 18.38 -24.46 19.54
N LYS A 7 19.27 -24.84 18.62
CA LYS A 7 19.05 -24.66 17.18
C LYS A 7 17.89 -25.52 16.65
N TYR A 8 17.79 -26.78 17.10
CA TYR A 8 16.69 -27.67 16.72
C TYR A 8 15.34 -27.19 17.26
N VAL A 9 15.28 -26.77 18.53
CA VAL A 9 14.06 -26.23 19.14
C VAL A 9 13.58 -24.99 18.40
N ILE A 10 14.47 -24.03 18.09
CA ILE A 10 14.11 -22.83 17.32
C ILE A 10 13.58 -23.18 15.94
N ARG A 11 14.21 -24.14 15.24
CA ARG A 11 13.80 -24.56 13.90
C ARG A 11 12.42 -25.22 13.89
N ILE A 12 12.13 -26.06 14.88
CA ILE A 12 10.83 -26.71 15.04
C ILE A 12 9.75 -25.66 15.37
N LEU A 13 10.01 -24.77 16.33
CA LEU A 13 9.07 -23.71 16.70
C LEU A 13 8.78 -22.77 15.53
N ALA A 14 9.82 -22.31 14.81
CA ALA A 14 9.65 -21.48 13.62
C ALA A 14 8.89 -22.22 12.52
N GLY A 15 9.13 -23.52 12.34
CA GLY A 15 8.39 -24.37 11.41
C GLY A 15 6.90 -24.47 11.76
N ILE A 16 6.58 -24.70 13.05
CA ILE A 16 5.19 -24.75 13.53
C ILE A 16 4.50 -23.41 13.35
N LEU A 17 5.14 -22.30 13.72
CA LEU A 17 4.57 -20.96 13.54
C LEU A 17 4.36 -20.62 12.05
N GLY A 18 5.28 -21.03 11.18
CA GLY A 18 5.15 -20.89 9.73
C GLY A 18 3.97 -21.69 9.19
N ILE A 19 3.85 -22.96 9.58
CA ILE A 19 2.72 -23.83 9.18
C ILE A 19 1.39 -23.25 9.69
N LEU A 20 1.35 -22.79 10.94
CA LEU A 20 0.15 -22.19 11.54
C LEU A 20 -0.27 -20.92 10.77
N THR A 21 0.69 -20.06 10.42
CA THR A 21 0.41 -18.85 9.63
C THR A 21 -0.21 -19.21 8.28
N ILE A 22 0.39 -20.18 7.56
CA ILE A 22 -0.12 -20.66 6.28
C ILE A 22 -1.52 -21.27 6.46
N ALA A 23 -1.72 -22.10 7.49
CA ALA A 23 -2.99 -22.75 7.77
C ALA A 23 -4.11 -21.73 8.06
N VAL A 24 -3.84 -20.71 8.89
CA VAL A 24 -4.80 -19.64 9.18
C VAL A 24 -5.12 -18.84 7.93
N THR A 25 -4.11 -18.47 7.13
CA THR A 25 -4.33 -17.76 5.87
C THR A 25 -5.19 -18.58 4.90
N LEU A 26 -4.87 -19.86 4.71
CA LEU A 26 -5.66 -20.76 3.85
C LEU A 26 -7.09 -20.93 4.37
N PHE A 27 -7.26 -21.10 5.68
CA PHE A 27 -8.58 -21.18 6.30
C PHE A 27 -9.41 -19.92 6.03
N LEU A 28 -8.84 -18.73 6.17
CA LEU A 28 -9.54 -17.47 5.89
C LEU A 28 -9.97 -17.38 4.43
N PHE A 29 -9.10 -17.74 3.49
CA PHE A 29 -9.46 -17.76 2.07
C PHE A 29 -10.60 -18.75 1.80
N LEU A 30 -10.48 -20.00 2.25
CA LEU A 30 -11.51 -21.01 2.06
C LEU A 30 -12.84 -20.61 2.70
N TYR A 31 -12.81 -20.00 3.88
CA TYR A 31 -13.99 -19.50 4.57
C TYR A 31 -14.69 -18.40 3.75
N ILE A 32 -13.94 -17.43 3.21
CA ILE A 32 -14.47 -16.35 2.38
C ILE A 32 -15.13 -16.91 1.12
N PHE A 33 -14.47 -17.84 0.40
CA PHE A 33 -15.05 -18.45 -0.79
C PHE A 33 -16.28 -19.30 -0.48
N TRP A 34 -16.25 -20.04 0.63
CA TRP A 34 -17.40 -20.86 1.05
C TRP A 34 -18.63 -20.01 1.37
N LYS A 35 -18.45 -18.91 2.09
CA LYS A 35 -19.54 -17.96 2.40
C LYS A 35 -19.96 -17.16 1.16
N GLY A 36 -19.02 -16.81 0.30
CA GLY A 36 -19.24 -16.00 -0.90
C GLY A 36 -19.87 -16.73 -2.07
N LYS A 37 -19.85 -18.08 -2.11
CA LYS A 37 -20.28 -18.87 -3.27
C LYS A 37 -21.68 -18.53 -3.81
N ASN A 38 -22.60 -18.12 -2.93
CA ASN A 38 -23.98 -17.79 -3.32
C ASN A 38 -24.12 -16.38 -3.92
N VAL A 39 -23.09 -15.53 -3.80
CA VAL A 39 -23.07 -14.13 -4.23
C VAL A 39 -22.07 -13.90 -5.37
N MET A 40 -21.15 -14.85 -5.61
CA MET A 40 -20.14 -14.80 -6.67
C MET A 40 -20.76 -14.96 -8.07
N SER A 41 -21.40 -13.90 -8.56
CA SER A 41 -21.92 -13.77 -9.91
C SER A 41 -21.16 -12.71 -10.71
N LEU A 42 -21.35 -12.71 -12.03
CA LEU A 42 -20.80 -11.64 -12.87
C LEU A 42 -21.39 -10.26 -12.50
N SER A 43 -22.68 -10.24 -12.12
CA SER A 43 -23.35 -9.03 -11.59
C SER A 43 -22.68 -8.51 -10.32
N PHE A 44 -22.23 -9.37 -9.41
CA PHE A 44 -21.49 -8.93 -8.24
C PHE A 44 -20.19 -8.18 -8.60
N ILE A 45 -19.52 -8.56 -9.68
CA ILE A 45 -18.27 -7.90 -10.10
C ILE A 45 -18.54 -6.59 -10.83
N LEU A 46 -19.56 -6.54 -11.70
CA LEU A 46 -19.80 -5.44 -12.64
C LEU A 46 -20.83 -4.41 -12.16
N ASP A 47 -21.70 -4.77 -11.22
CA ASP A 47 -22.74 -3.86 -10.74
C ASP A 47 -22.20 -2.91 -9.67
N LYS A 48 -22.93 -1.80 -9.49
CA LYS A 48 -22.69 -0.84 -8.41
C LYS A 48 -23.30 -1.37 -7.10
N PRO A 49 -22.75 -0.99 -5.94
CA PRO A 49 -23.33 -1.35 -4.65
C PRO A 49 -24.71 -0.72 -4.51
N ALA A 50 -25.65 -1.50 -3.96
CA ALA A 50 -27.05 -1.16 -3.82
C ALA A 50 -27.59 -1.64 -2.46
N GLY A 51 -28.89 -1.46 -2.23
CA GLY A 51 -29.57 -1.86 -1.00
C GLY A 51 -29.55 -0.79 0.10
N VAL A 52 -30.29 -1.05 1.17
CA VAL A 52 -30.42 -0.17 2.34
C VAL A 52 -30.18 -1.02 3.60
N PRO A 53 -29.04 -0.85 4.31
CA PRO A 53 -27.94 0.08 4.05
C PRO A 53 -27.15 -0.24 2.76
N LEU A 54 -26.46 0.78 2.22
CA LEU A 54 -25.67 0.67 0.99
C LEU A 54 -24.62 -0.46 1.10
N GLY A 55 -24.59 -1.36 0.13
CA GLY A 55 -23.69 -2.52 0.11
C GLY A 55 -24.32 -3.81 0.64
N THR A 56 -25.62 -3.81 0.96
CA THR A 56 -26.39 -5.03 1.25
C THR A 56 -26.80 -5.80 -0.01
N ALA A 57 -26.79 -5.14 -1.17
CA ALA A 57 -27.07 -5.73 -2.47
C ALA A 57 -26.16 -5.09 -3.56
N GLY A 58 -26.28 -5.56 -4.80
CA GLY A 58 -25.51 -5.06 -5.94
C GLY A 58 -24.09 -5.63 -5.99
N GLY A 59 -23.17 -4.87 -6.58
CA GLY A 59 -21.81 -5.32 -6.85
C GLY A 59 -20.70 -4.41 -6.31
N ILE A 60 -19.46 -4.80 -6.59
CA ILE A 60 -18.23 -4.17 -6.09
C ILE A 60 -17.48 -3.37 -7.17
N TYR A 61 -18.10 -3.15 -8.33
CA TYR A 61 -17.43 -2.54 -9.50
C TYR A 61 -16.72 -1.21 -9.18
N PRO A 62 -17.36 -0.23 -8.50
CA PRO A 62 -16.69 1.03 -8.20
C PRO A 62 -15.49 0.88 -7.26
N ALA A 63 -15.51 -0.10 -6.34
CA ALA A 63 -14.39 -0.37 -5.43
C ALA A 63 -13.22 -1.03 -6.15
N LEU A 64 -13.51 -1.92 -7.11
CA LEU A 64 -12.50 -2.53 -7.97
C LEU A 64 -11.85 -1.49 -8.87
N MET A 65 -12.65 -0.72 -9.62
CA MET A 65 -12.13 0.33 -10.50
C MET A 65 -11.43 1.43 -9.71
N GLY A 66 -11.97 1.82 -8.56
CA GLY A 66 -11.35 2.80 -7.66
C GLY A 66 -9.95 2.35 -7.21
N SER A 67 -9.80 1.08 -6.81
CA SER A 67 -8.49 0.51 -6.44
C SER A 67 -7.51 0.49 -7.60
N ILE A 68 -7.95 0.08 -8.79
CA ILE A 68 -7.11 0.03 -10.00
C ILE A 68 -6.66 1.44 -10.40
N TYR A 69 -7.58 2.39 -10.51
CA TYR A 69 -7.26 3.76 -10.90
C TYR A 69 -6.41 4.46 -9.85
N LEU A 70 -6.67 4.25 -8.57
CA LEU A 70 -5.83 4.76 -7.49
C LEU A 70 -4.41 4.22 -7.62
N GLY A 71 -4.26 2.90 -7.74
CA GLY A 71 -2.95 2.26 -7.87
C GLY A 71 -2.19 2.75 -9.10
N ALA A 72 -2.84 2.75 -10.27
CA ALA A 72 -2.24 3.17 -11.53
C ALA A 72 -1.81 4.64 -11.51
N LEU A 73 -2.69 5.55 -11.05
CA LEU A 73 -2.38 6.98 -11.01
C LEU A 73 -1.27 7.27 -9.99
N SER A 74 -1.32 6.64 -8.82
CA SER A 74 -0.28 6.80 -7.79
C SER A 74 1.06 6.28 -8.26
N ALA A 75 1.08 5.11 -8.92
CA ALA A 75 2.29 4.50 -9.47
C ALA A 75 2.87 5.33 -10.61
N LEU A 76 2.03 5.92 -11.47
CA LEU A 76 2.49 6.82 -12.52
C LEU A 76 3.15 8.07 -11.94
N MET A 77 2.44 8.79 -11.05
CA MET A 77 2.94 10.03 -10.46
C MET A 77 4.16 9.79 -9.56
N GLY A 78 4.04 8.86 -8.60
CA GLY A 78 5.11 8.53 -7.66
C GLY A 78 6.27 7.83 -8.33
N GLY A 79 6.01 7.03 -9.37
CA GLY A 79 7.02 6.36 -10.20
C GLY A 79 7.90 7.35 -10.94
N ILE A 80 7.30 8.28 -11.68
CA ILE A 80 8.06 9.28 -12.44
C ILE A 80 8.93 10.12 -11.51
N ILE A 81 8.36 10.61 -10.40
CA ILE A 81 9.11 11.42 -9.42
C ILE A 81 10.19 10.58 -8.73
N GLY A 82 9.86 9.36 -8.30
CA GLY A 82 10.79 8.46 -7.61
C GLY A 82 11.98 8.07 -8.47
N ILE A 83 11.75 7.76 -9.75
CA ILE A 83 12.82 7.48 -10.72
C ILE A 83 13.69 8.72 -10.94
N GLY A 84 13.09 9.90 -11.11
CA GLY A 84 13.85 11.16 -11.26
C GLY A 84 14.74 11.44 -10.05
N VAL A 85 14.22 11.24 -8.84
CA VAL A 85 15.00 11.38 -7.60
C VAL A 85 16.11 10.33 -7.51
N ALA A 86 15.84 9.08 -7.86
CA ALA A 86 16.83 8.01 -7.88
C ALA A 86 17.99 8.34 -8.82
N VAL A 87 17.69 8.72 -10.07
CA VAL A 87 18.70 9.12 -11.05
C VAL A 87 19.53 10.29 -10.53
N TYR A 88 18.89 11.30 -9.93
CA TYR A 88 19.62 12.42 -9.36
C TYR A 88 20.57 11.99 -8.24
N LEU A 89 20.10 11.19 -7.28
CA LEU A 89 20.91 10.73 -6.15
C LEU A 89 22.04 9.78 -6.55
N VAL A 90 21.87 9.00 -7.62
CA VAL A 90 22.89 8.04 -8.09
C VAL A 90 23.96 8.73 -8.93
N PHE A 91 23.57 9.60 -9.87
CA PHE A 91 24.49 10.13 -10.89
C PHE A 91 25.09 11.50 -10.56
N TYR A 92 24.53 12.27 -9.62
CA TYR A 92 25.05 13.60 -9.27
C TYR A 92 25.96 13.59 -8.04
N THR A 93 26.72 14.67 -7.87
CA THR A 93 27.72 14.78 -6.80
C THR A 93 27.10 14.89 -5.41
N ARG A 94 27.62 14.09 -4.48
CA ARG A 94 27.23 14.12 -3.06
C ARG A 94 27.59 15.42 -2.35
N LYS A 95 28.45 16.27 -2.93
CA LYS A 95 28.88 17.55 -2.33
C LYS A 95 27.85 18.68 -2.49
N SER A 96 26.79 18.47 -3.28
CA SER A 96 25.75 19.48 -3.49
C SER A 96 24.83 19.58 -2.26
N ILE A 97 24.50 20.80 -1.83
CA ILE A 97 23.49 21.04 -0.78
C ILE A 97 22.16 20.37 -1.17
N PHE A 98 21.79 20.43 -2.45
CA PHE A 98 20.58 19.78 -2.96
C PHE A 98 20.59 18.26 -2.77
N TYR A 99 21.75 17.61 -2.94
CA TYR A 99 21.87 16.18 -2.69
C TYR A 99 21.53 15.85 -1.23
N HIS A 100 22.11 16.60 -0.28
CA HIS A 100 21.88 16.38 1.14
C HIS A 100 20.43 16.65 1.55
N VAL A 101 19.82 17.73 1.02
CA VAL A 101 18.41 18.06 1.30
C VAL A 101 17.48 16.95 0.80
N ILE A 102 17.61 16.54 -0.47
CA ILE A 102 16.78 15.48 -1.05
C ILE A 102 16.99 14.16 -0.30
N SER A 103 18.24 13.78 -0.04
CA SER A 103 18.56 12.57 0.71
C SER A 103 17.96 12.58 2.12
N ALA A 104 17.97 13.72 2.81
CA ALA A 104 17.35 13.87 4.12
C ALA A 104 15.82 13.75 4.05
N CYS A 105 15.18 14.39 3.05
CA CYS A 105 13.74 14.27 2.83
C CYS A 105 13.33 12.82 2.55
N ILE A 106 14.03 12.11 1.65
CA ILE A 106 13.73 10.70 1.33
C ILE A 106 13.89 9.81 2.55
N THR A 107 14.96 9.98 3.31
CA THR A 107 15.19 9.21 4.55
C THR A 107 14.09 9.50 5.57
N GLY A 108 13.73 10.77 5.78
CA GLY A 108 12.66 11.17 6.69
C GLY A 108 11.31 10.61 6.27
N LEU A 109 10.94 10.71 4.99
CA LEU A 109 9.70 10.18 4.44
C LEU A 109 9.62 8.65 4.58
N SER A 110 10.73 7.93 4.41
CA SER A 110 10.77 6.47 4.53
C SER A 110 10.47 5.95 5.95
N GLY A 111 10.67 6.79 6.97
CA GLY A 111 10.37 6.45 8.36
C GLY A 111 8.92 6.69 8.77
N ILE A 112 8.11 7.33 7.92
CA ILE A 112 6.72 7.69 8.25
C ILE A 112 5.79 6.47 8.02
N PRO A 113 4.97 6.09 9.01
CA PRO A 113 3.93 5.08 8.83
C PRO A 113 2.88 5.50 7.77
N SER A 114 2.37 4.54 7.00
CA SER A 114 1.41 4.80 5.91
C SER A 114 0.13 5.54 6.34
N ILE A 115 -0.36 5.29 7.56
CA ILE A 115 -1.54 5.99 8.09
C ILE A 115 -1.32 7.50 8.24
N LEU A 116 -0.10 7.91 8.60
CA LEU A 116 0.26 9.32 8.75
C LEU A 116 0.27 10.04 7.40
N PHE A 117 0.71 9.37 6.32
CA PHE A 117 0.56 9.92 4.96
C PHE A 117 -0.90 10.20 4.60
N GLY A 118 -1.81 9.28 4.95
CA GLY A 118 -3.24 9.47 4.75
C GLY A 118 -3.80 10.64 5.55
N LEU A 119 -3.45 10.76 6.83
CA LEU A 119 -3.92 11.83 7.70
C LEU A 119 -3.38 13.21 7.30
N VAL A 120 -2.07 13.31 7.05
CA VAL A 120 -1.44 14.57 6.59
C VAL A 120 -2.01 14.98 5.24
N GLY A 121 -2.17 14.02 4.32
CA GLY A 121 -2.79 14.24 3.03
C GLY A 121 -4.23 14.73 3.14
N TYR A 122 -5.05 14.14 4.01
CA TYR A 122 -6.40 14.60 4.28
C TYR A 122 -6.41 16.03 4.82
N THR A 123 -5.60 16.32 5.83
CA THR A 123 -5.55 17.65 6.46
C THR A 123 -5.05 18.72 5.48
N LEU A 124 -4.01 18.45 4.71
CA LEU A 124 -3.46 19.43 3.77
C LEU A 124 -4.34 19.60 2.52
N LEU A 125 -4.66 18.50 1.83
CA LEU A 125 -5.35 18.58 0.54
C LEU A 125 -6.83 18.93 0.73
N ILE A 126 -7.51 18.27 1.67
CA ILE A 126 -8.97 18.38 1.79
C ILE A 126 -9.35 19.50 2.75
N TYR A 127 -8.78 19.50 3.95
CA TYR A 127 -9.17 20.48 4.97
C TYR A 127 -8.55 21.87 4.70
N GLN A 128 -7.24 21.94 4.45
CA GLN A 128 -6.55 23.22 4.30
C GLN A 128 -6.71 23.83 2.89
N PHE A 129 -6.51 23.02 1.83
CA PHE A 129 -6.63 23.49 0.45
C PHE A 129 -8.07 23.42 -0.10
N GLY A 130 -9.01 22.87 0.68
CA GLY A 130 -10.42 22.80 0.29
C GLY A 130 -10.70 21.87 -0.89
N LEU A 131 -9.79 20.94 -1.22
CA LEU A 131 -10.03 19.99 -2.30
C LEU A 131 -11.12 19.00 -1.89
N GLY A 132 -12.04 18.70 -2.81
CA GLY A 132 -13.07 17.69 -2.57
C GLY A 132 -12.47 16.30 -2.36
N ARG A 133 -13.14 15.47 -1.55
CA ARG A 133 -12.81 14.03 -1.41
C ARG A 133 -12.85 13.38 -2.80
N SER A 134 -11.68 13.02 -3.32
CA SER A 134 -11.51 12.57 -4.70
C SER A 134 -10.39 11.56 -4.83
N LEU A 135 -10.44 10.79 -5.93
CA LEU A 135 -9.40 9.83 -6.29
C LEU A 135 -8.03 10.49 -6.50
N LEU A 136 -8.02 11.73 -6.97
CA LEU A 136 -6.79 12.49 -7.16
C LEU A 136 -6.11 12.80 -5.83
N CYS A 137 -6.88 13.22 -4.82
CA CYS A 137 -6.33 13.51 -3.49
C CYS A 137 -5.66 12.27 -2.87
N SER A 138 -6.33 11.11 -2.92
CA SER A 138 -5.73 9.87 -2.43
C SER A 138 -4.54 9.43 -3.28
N ALA A 139 -4.58 9.62 -4.60
CA ALA A 139 -3.47 9.26 -5.47
C ALA A 139 -2.21 10.08 -5.21
N ILE A 140 -2.36 11.38 -4.92
CA ILE A 140 -1.23 12.24 -4.53
C ILE A 140 -0.60 11.74 -3.23
N CYS A 141 -1.41 11.41 -2.21
CA CYS A 141 -0.90 10.90 -0.93
C CYS A 141 -0.11 9.60 -1.11
N VAL A 142 -0.63 8.66 -1.88
CA VAL A 142 0.02 7.37 -2.15
C VAL A 142 1.25 7.56 -3.04
N ALA A 143 1.21 8.47 -4.01
CA ALA A 143 2.36 8.82 -4.85
C ALA A 143 3.55 9.31 -4.01
N VAL A 144 3.33 10.19 -3.02
CA VAL A 144 4.38 10.66 -2.11
C VAL A 144 4.99 9.51 -1.31
N MET A 145 4.18 8.53 -0.90
CA MET A 145 4.67 7.32 -0.21
C MET A 145 5.50 6.40 -1.12
N ILE A 146 5.22 6.38 -2.42
CA ILE A 146 5.95 5.57 -3.42
C ILE A 146 7.34 6.16 -3.70
N VAL A 147 7.52 7.48 -3.66
CA VAL A 147 8.80 8.15 -3.96
C VAL A 147 9.99 7.58 -3.16
N PRO A 148 9.97 7.55 -1.80
CA PRO A 148 11.10 7.01 -1.04
C PRO A 148 11.31 5.51 -1.26
N PHE A 149 10.25 4.75 -1.54
CA PHE A 149 10.36 3.33 -1.84
C PHE A 149 11.18 3.08 -3.10
N ILE A 150 10.94 3.87 -4.16
CA ILE A 150 11.68 3.76 -5.42
C ILE A 150 13.09 4.35 -5.26
N ALA A 151 13.21 5.54 -4.67
CA ALA A 151 14.48 6.24 -4.55
C ALA A 151 15.54 5.51 -3.71
N ILE A 152 15.13 4.69 -2.73
CA ILE A 152 16.05 3.94 -1.86
C ILE A 152 16.46 2.59 -2.48
N ARG A 153 15.61 2.01 -3.35
CA ARG A 153 15.77 0.64 -3.86
C ARG A 153 16.25 0.55 -5.31
N ALA A 154 16.33 1.68 -6.01
CA ALA A 154 16.96 1.80 -7.32
C ALA A 154 18.49 1.94 -7.18
#